data_AF-A0A6G1BXG9-F1
#
_entry.id   AF-A0A6G1BXG9-F1
#
_cell.length_a   1.000
_cell.length_b   1.000
_cell.length_c   1.000
_cell.angle_alpha   90.00
_cell.angle_beta   90.00
_cell.angle_gamma   90.00
#
_symmetry.space_group_name_H-M   'P 1'
#
loop_
_entity.id
_entity.type
_entity.pdbx_description
1 polymer ?
#
loop_
_entity_poly.entity_id
_entity_poly.type
_entity_poly.pdbx_seq_one_letter_code
_entity_poly.pdbx_strand_id
1 'polypeptide(L)'
;MAQIPNLDNAPLNLAALREQSQKDLLNILKSIRGKKCVVIDPKLAGTLSLILQTSLLKEYGAELHLLSAEPLQTECPKVLYLVRSQLNFMKLIASQIKSDEPKGLQREFFLYFVPRCTVACEKILEEEKVHQKLTVGEYPLYLVPLDEDVISFELDHSLQECLIEGDTSSVWHVAKAIHKLEFAFGVIPNVRAKGVASTKAAELLNSMQQEDPVNMDDMGIPEINTVILLDREVDLVTPMCSQLTYEGLLDEMLQINNGSVEVDASIMGAQQDGKKVKVPLNSSDKLYKEIRDLNFEVVVQVLRQKATSIQQDYAEVKSTNTQSVSELKDFVKRLHSLPEIARHVHLAQHLQSFTGKPSFHARLDIEQTILEVQNFEIFIGE
;
A
#
# COMPACT_ATOMS: atom_id res chain seq x y z
N MET A 1 4.32 6.72 12.52
CA MET A 1 3.16 6.78 11.60
C MET A 1 3.70 6.62 10.19
N ALA A 2 2.99 5.93 9.29
CA ALA A 2 3.39 5.91 7.88
C ALA A 2 3.43 7.35 7.36
N GLN A 3 4.48 7.70 6.63
CA GLN A 3 4.58 9.01 5.99
C GLN A 3 3.79 8.94 4.70
N ILE A 4 2.82 9.84 4.52
CA ILE A 4 2.10 9.98 3.25
C ILE A 4 3.13 10.38 2.19
N PRO A 5 3.26 9.62 1.08
CA PRO A 5 4.28 9.86 0.08
C PRO A 5 4.02 11.19 -0.64
N ASN A 6 5.08 11.97 -0.87
CA ASN A 6 5.01 13.11 -1.77
C ASN A 6 4.78 12.60 -3.21
N LEU A 7 3.90 13.27 -3.95
CA LEU A 7 3.51 12.93 -5.33
C LEU A 7 3.83 14.06 -6.32
N ASP A 8 4.57 15.10 -5.91
CA ASP A 8 4.81 16.31 -6.71
C ASP A 8 5.55 16.02 -8.03
N ASN A 9 6.35 14.94 -8.09
CA ASN A 9 7.06 14.55 -9.32
C ASN A 9 6.37 13.39 -10.09
N ALA A 10 5.14 13.04 -9.72
CA ALA A 10 4.39 12.01 -10.43
C ALA A 10 4.10 12.44 -11.88
N PRO A 11 4.18 11.53 -12.86
CA PRO A 11 3.88 11.84 -14.26
C PRO A 11 2.40 12.11 -14.51
N LEU A 12 1.53 11.61 -13.64
CA LEU A 12 0.10 11.90 -13.56
C LEU A 12 -0.17 12.65 -12.26
N ASN A 13 -1.22 13.45 -12.21
CA ASN A 13 -1.65 14.10 -10.95
C ASN A 13 -2.27 13.08 -9.97
N LEU A 14 -1.43 12.21 -9.41
CA LEU A 14 -1.82 11.21 -8.41
C LEU A 14 -2.27 11.87 -7.09
N ALA A 15 -1.86 13.10 -6.82
CA ALA A 15 -2.36 13.89 -5.69
C ALA A 15 -3.87 14.12 -5.80
N ALA A 16 -4.39 14.45 -6.99
CA ALA A 16 -5.82 14.61 -7.22
C ALA A 16 -6.61 13.30 -6.97
N LEU A 17 -6.05 12.13 -7.33
CA LEU A 17 -6.67 10.83 -7.02
C LEU A 17 -6.77 10.60 -5.51
N ARG A 18 -5.70 10.93 -4.76
CA ARG A 18 -5.67 10.83 -3.31
C ARG A 18 -6.66 11.79 -2.67
N GLU A 19 -6.70 13.05 -3.13
CA GLU A 19 -7.62 14.07 -2.64
C GLU A 19 -9.08 13.69 -2.91
N GLN A 20 -9.38 13.11 -4.07
CA GLN A 20 -10.74 12.64 -4.37
C GLN A 20 -11.14 11.50 -3.44
N SER A 21 -10.26 10.53 -3.21
CA SER A 21 -10.49 9.44 -2.24
C SER A 21 -10.70 9.97 -0.82
N GLN A 22 -9.89 10.95 -0.41
CA GLN A 22 -10.05 11.63 0.87
C GLN A 22 -11.40 12.34 0.96
N LYS A 23 -11.79 13.08 -0.08
CA LYS A 23 -13.07 13.79 -0.16
C LYS A 23 -14.25 12.82 -0.05
N ASP A 24 -14.20 11.68 -0.72
CA ASP A 24 -15.24 10.66 -0.66
C ASP A 24 -15.41 10.11 0.75
N LEU A 25 -14.32 9.74 1.43
CA LEU A 25 -14.38 9.29 2.83
C LEU A 25 -14.89 10.39 3.77
N LEU A 26 -14.43 11.63 3.59
CA LEU A 26 -14.89 12.75 4.40
C LEU A 26 -16.38 13.04 4.18
N ASN A 27 -16.90 12.87 2.96
CA ASN A 27 -18.33 13.02 2.67
C ASN A 27 -19.15 11.96 3.39
N ILE A 28 -18.68 10.71 3.42
CA ILE A 28 -19.29 9.63 4.20
C ILE A 28 -19.34 10.02 5.69
N LEU A 29 -18.20 10.45 6.24
CA LEU A 29 -18.13 10.86 7.65
C LEU A 29 -19.00 12.08 7.97
N LYS A 30 -19.13 13.04 7.05
CA LYS A 30 -20.00 14.22 7.19
C LYS A 30 -21.49 13.87 7.13
N SER A 31 -21.86 12.87 6.33
CA SER A 31 -23.25 12.41 6.23
C SER A 31 -23.76 11.87 7.58
N ILE A 32 -22.87 11.26 8.36
CA ILE A 32 -23.15 10.73 9.70
C ILE A 32 -22.91 11.84 10.73
N ARG A 33 -23.94 12.61 11.07
CA ARG A 33 -23.83 13.71 12.05
C ARG A 33 -23.64 13.20 13.49
N GLY A 34 -22.82 13.90 14.28
CA GLY A 34 -22.58 13.61 15.71
C GLY A 34 -21.32 12.77 15.98
N LYS A 35 -21.09 12.42 17.26
CA LYS A 35 -20.01 11.50 17.67
C LYS A 35 -20.29 10.10 17.11
N LYS A 36 -19.26 9.46 16.56
CA LYS A 36 -19.36 8.14 15.94
C LYS A 36 -18.14 7.30 16.25
N CYS A 37 -18.34 6.00 16.41
CA CYS A 37 -17.26 5.03 16.42
C CYS A 37 -17.07 4.52 14.99
N VAL A 38 -15.84 4.61 14.46
CA VAL A 38 -15.47 4.08 13.15
C VAL A 38 -14.66 2.81 13.38
N VAL A 39 -15.25 1.67 13.00
CA VAL A 39 -14.67 0.34 13.09
C VAL A 39 -14.09 -0.01 11.73
N ILE A 40 -12.77 -0.18 11.66
CA ILE A 40 -12.03 -0.35 10.41
C ILE A 40 -11.50 -1.76 10.31
N ASP A 41 -11.63 -2.39 9.13
CA ASP A 41 -10.86 -3.58 8.79
C ASP A 41 -9.35 -3.38 9.05
N PRO A 42 -8.69 -4.25 9.85
CA PRO A 42 -7.27 -4.13 10.17
C PRO A 42 -6.34 -3.93 8.97
N LYS A 43 -6.59 -4.60 7.84
CA LYS A 43 -5.77 -4.46 6.64
C LYS A 43 -6.00 -3.13 5.93
N LEU A 44 -7.24 -2.66 5.91
CA LEU A 44 -7.61 -1.38 5.32
C LEU A 44 -7.03 -0.19 6.11
N ALA A 45 -6.81 -0.33 7.42
CA ALA A 45 -6.26 0.73 8.26
C ALA A 45 -4.90 1.26 7.76
N GLY A 46 -4.04 0.37 7.27
CA GLY A 46 -2.75 0.72 6.67
C GLY A 46 -2.93 1.53 5.39
N THR A 47 -3.76 1.05 4.46
CA THR A 47 -4.10 1.72 3.20
C THR A 47 -4.73 3.10 3.42
N LEU A 48 -5.64 3.25 4.39
CA LEU A 48 -6.25 4.54 4.73
C LEU A 48 -5.24 5.54 5.26
N SER A 49 -4.18 5.08 5.94
CA SER A 49 -3.14 5.96 6.45
C SER A 49 -2.32 6.64 5.35
N LEU A 50 -2.37 6.12 4.11
CA LEU A 50 -1.77 6.73 2.92
C LEU A 50 -2.67 7.79 2.26
N ILE A 51 -3.94 7.85 2.64
CA ILE A 51 -4.94 8.77 2.08
C ILE A 51 -5.18 9.94 3.02
N LEU A 52 -5.26 9.67 4.33
CA LEU A 52 -5.55 10.70 5.32
C LEU A 52 -4.83 10.45 6.65
N GLN A 53 -4.56 11.55 7.34
CA GLN A 53 -4.02 11.50 8.69
C GLN A 53 -5.11 11.15 9.71
N THR A 54 -4.76 10.34 10.71
CA THR A 54 -5.65 9.93 11.80
C THR A 54 -6.19 11.12 12.62
N SER A 55 -5.42 12.22 12.71
CA SER A 55 -5.84 13.48 13.33
C SER A 55 -7.11 14.03 12.70
N LEU A 56 -7.19 14.02 11.37
CA LEU A 56 -8.32 14.53 10.62
C LEU A 56 -9.60 13.73 10.94
N LEU A 57 -9.52 12.41 11.09
CA LEU A 57 -10.68 11.60 11.49
C LEU A 57 -11.25 12.04 12.85
N LYS A 58 -10.37 12.33 13.81
CA LYS A 58 -10.78 12.77 15.15
C LYS A 58 -11.49 14.12 15.13
N GLU A 59 -11.13 15.02 14.21
CA GLU A 59 -11.82 16.31 14.01
C GLU A 59 -13.29 16.12 13.57
N TYR A 60 -13.60 15.03 12.87
CA TYR A 60 -14.97 14.65 12.49
C TYR A 60 -15.72 13.84 13.56
N GLY A 61 -15.21 13.84 14.80
CA GLY A 61 -15.82 13.17 15.95
C GLY A 61 -15.75 11.64 15.88
N ALA A 62 -14.76 11.10 15.14
CA ALA A 62 -14.55 9.67 15.01
C ALA A 62 -13.67 9.12 16.15
N GLU A 63 -14.24 8.22 16.94
CA GLU A 63 -13.50 7.28 17.78
C GLU A 63 -13.09 6.08 16.91
N LEU A 64 -11.81 5.70 16.87
CA LEU A 64 -11.32 4.69 15.92
C LEU A 64 -11.11 3.36 16.63
N HIS A 65 -11.69 2.30 16.06
CA HIS A 65 -11.51 0.91 16.49
C HIS A 65 -11.14 0.04 15.31
N LEU A 66 -10.42 -1.04 15.56
CA LEU A 66 -10.21 -2.09 14.57
C LEU A 66 -11.31 -3.14 14.71
N LEU A 67 -11.76 -3.69 13.57
CA LEU A 67 -12.70 -4.79 13.57
C LEU A 67 -12.05 -6.01 14.24
N SER A 68 -12.73 -6.56 15.23
CA SER A 68 -12.30 -7.74 15.97
C SER A 68 -13.51 -8.63 16.31
N ALA A 69 -13.24 -9.82 16.83
CA ALA A 69 -14.30 -10.71 17.32
C ALA A 69 -14.91 -10.24 18.65
N GLU A 70 -14.28 -9.29 19.33
CA GLU A 70 -14.75 -8.82 20.62
C GLU A 70 -15.95 -7.87 20.46
N PRO A 71 -16.88 -7.83 21.45
CA PRO A 71 -17.96 -6.86 21.46
C PRO A 71 -17.42 -5.43 21.48
N LEU A 72 -18.06 -4.54 20.71
CA LEU A 72 -17.63 -3.15 20.59
C LEU A 72 -17.81 -2.39 21.91
N GLN A 73 -16.70 -1.90 22.47
CA GLN A 73 -16.67 -1.07 23.68
C GLN A 73 -16.60 0.42 23.29
N THR A 74 -17.76 1.05 23.17
CA THR A 74 -17.87 2.49 22.87
C THR A 74 -19.16 3.06 23.45
N GLU A 75 -19.14 4.34 23.81
CA GLU A 75 -20.34 5.10 24.19
C GLU A 75 -20.94 5.86 23.00
N CYS A 76 -20.33 5.75 21.81
CA CYS A 76 -20.82 6.43 20.62
C CYS A 76 -22.21 5.91 20.23
N PRO A 77 -23.19 6.81 19.95
CA PRO A 77 -24.53 6.42 19.53
C PRO A 77 -24.57 5.91 18.07
N LYS A 78 -23.50 6.14 17.31
CA LYS A 78 -23.38 5.76 15.90
C LYS A 78 -22.14 4.93 15.69
N VAL A 79 -22.26 3.87 14.91
CA VAL A 79 -21.16 2.98 14.55
C VAL A 79 -21.08 2.90 13.03
N LEU A 80 -19.93 3.27 12.48
CA LEU A 80 -19.59 3.14 11.07
C LEU A 80 -18.58 2.00 10.91
N TYR A 81 -19.00 0.93 10.25
CA TYR A 81 -18.11 -0.13 9.78
C TYR A 81 -17.55 0.23 8.42
N LEU A 82 -16.23 0.19 8.28
CA LEU A 82 -15.53 0.37 7.01
C LEU A 82 -14.69 -0.87 6.72
N VAL A 83 -15.19 -1.72 5.82
CA VAL A 83 -14.67 -3.09 5.65
C VAL A 83 -14.60 -3.51 4.19
N ARG A 84 -13.67 -4.42 3.87
CA ARG A 84 -13.70 -5.13 2.58
C ARG A 84 -14.87 -6.11 2.53
N SER A 85 -15.26 -6.50 1.32
CA SER A 85 -16.36 -7.45 1.07
C SER A 85 -15.99 -8.90 1.38
N GLN A 86 -15.73 -9.19 2.66
CA GLN A 86 -15.43 -10.53 3.13
C GLN A 86 -16.59 -11.12 3.95
N LEU A 87 -16.92 -12.38 3.67
CA LEU A 87 -18.07 -13.07 4.27
C LEU A 87 -17.94 -13.24 5.80
N ASN A 88 -16.72 -13.45 6.29
CA ASN A 88 -16.40 -13.53 7.72
C ASN A 88 -16.72 -12.21 8.45
N PHE A 89 -16.44 -11.06 7.84
CA PHE A 89 -16.73 -9.76 8.44
C PHE A 89 -18.22 -9.52 8.64
N MET A 90 -19.07 -10.00 7.72
CA MET A 90 -20.52 -9.87 7.87
C MET A 90 -21.02 -10.59 9.13
N LYS A 91 -20.48 -11.78 9.42
CA LYS A 91 -20.78 -12.55 10.63
C LYS A 91 -20.27 -11.85 11.90
N LEU A 92 -19.08 -11.28 11.86
CA LEU A 92 -18.52 -10.51 13.00
C LEU A 92 -19.37 -9.28 13.30
N ILE A 93 -19.70 -8.50 12.27
CA ILE A 93 -20.53 -7.29 12.39
C ILE A 93 -21.91 -7.66 12.93
N ALA A 94 -22.53 -8.72 12.41
CA ALA A 94 -23.80 -9.21 12.91
C ALA A 94 -23.74 -9.59 14.41
N SER A 95 -22.68 -10.29 14.82
CA SER A 95 -22.45 -10.63 16.23
C SER A 95 -22.33 -9.40 17.12
N GLN A 96 -21.56 -8.39 16.70
CA GLN A 96 -21.40 -7.14 17.44
C GLN A 96 -22.72 -6.38 17.59
N ILE A 97 -23.52 -6.26 16.51
CA ILE A 97 -24.84 -5.61 16.54
C ILE A 97 -25.79 -6.36 17.48
N LYS A 98 -25.80 -7.70 17.45
CA LYS A 98 -26.64 -8.51 18.35
C LYS A 98 -26.20 -8.40 19.81
N SER A 99 -24.92 -8.15 20.08
CA SER A 99 -24.40 -7.99 21.45
C SER A 99 -24.91 -6.74 22.17
N ASP A 100 -25.45 -5.76 21.44
CA ASP A 100 -26.03 -4.54 21.98
C ASP A 100 -27.48 -4.73 22.48
N GLU A 101 -28.23 -5.67 21.90
CA GLU A 101 -29.62 -5.97 22.27
C GLU A 101 -29.80 -6.30 23.77
N PRO A 102 -29.07 -7.27 24.36
CA PRO A 102 -29.24 -7.61 25.78
C PRO A 102 -28.80 -6.47 26.71
N LYS A 103 -28.00 -5.52 26.22
CA LYS A 103 -27.55 -4.34 26.97
C LYS A 103 -28.54 -3.16 26.87
N GLY A 104 -29.57 -3.27 26.04
CA GLY A 104 -30.54 -2.20 25.79
C GLY A 104 -29.93 -0.99 25.07
N LEU A 105 -28.78 -1.16 24.41
CA LEU A 105 -28.12 -0.08 23.69
C LEU A 105 -28.84 0.17 22.36
N GLN A 106 -29.26 1.41 22.14
CA GLN A 106 -29.88 1.86 20.89
C GLN A 106 -28.84 2.65 20.10
N ARG A 107 -28.23 2.01 19.09
CA ARG A 107 -27.23 2.62 18.21
C ARG A 107 -27.71 2.64 16.77
N GLU A 108 -27.29 3.63 16.01
CA GLU A 108 -27.41 3.66 14.55
C GLU A 108 -26.18 3.01 13.92
N PHE A 109 -26.39 2.02 13.04
CA PHE A 109 -25.30 1.30 12.38
C PHE A 109 -25.20 1.65 10.90
N PHE A 110 -23.99 1.91 10.45
CA PHE A 110 -23.63 2.20 9.06
C PHE A 110 -22.58 1.19 8.62
N LEU A 111 -22.71 0.66 7.41
CA LEU A 111 -21.75 -0.27 6.82
C LEU A 111 -21.33 0.22 5.45
N TYR A 112 -20.07 0.61 5.32
CA TYR A 112 -19.48 1.01 4.05
C TYR A 112 -18.49 -0.04 3.57
N PHE A 113 -18.81 -0.63 2.43
CA PHE A 113 -17.95 -1.61 1.76
C PHE A 113 -16.84 -0.91 0.99
N VAL A 114 -15.64 -1.50 1.01
CA VAL A 114 -14.47 -1.01 0.30
C VAL A 114 -13.94 -2.08 -0.68
N PRO A 115 -13.88 -1.81 -2.00
CA PRO A 115 -14.46 -0.63 -2.66
C PRO A 115 -15.96 -0.73 -2.89
N ARG A 116 -16.54 -1.93 -2.89
CA ARG A 116 -17.93 -2.19 -3.29
C ARG A 116 -18.54 -3.34 -2.52
N CYS A 117 -19.86 -3.38 -2.47
CA CYS A 117 -20.64 -4.47 -1.90
C CYS A 117 -20.75 -5.66 -2.87
N THR A 118 -20.85 -6.87 -2.31
CA THR A 118 -21.14 -8.11 -3.03
C THR A 118 -22.47 -8.70 -2.57
N VAL A 119 -23.22 -9.31 -3.49
CA VAL A 119 -24.52 -9.94 -3.22
C VAL A 119 -24.40 -11.00 -2.11
N ALA A 120 -23.28 -11.72 -2.05
CA ALA A 120 -23.03 -12.70 -1.00
C ALA A 120 -22.94 -12.07 0.40
N CYS A 121 -22.32 -10.88 0.53
CA CYS A 121 -22.27 -10.17 1.80
C CYS A 121 -23.67 -9.70 2.24
N GLU A 122 -24.47 -9.14 1.34
CA GLU A 122 -25.85 -8.72 1.63
C GLU A 122 -26.68 -9.91 2.12
N LYS A 123 -26.55 -11.07 1.45
CA LYS A 123 -27.27 -12.28 1.82
C LYS A 123 -26.97 -12.75 3.24
N ILE A 124 -25.70 -12.72 3.65
CA ILE A 124 -25.32 -13.06 5.02
C ILE A 124 -25.95 -12.08 6.03
N LEU A 125 -25.95 -10.78 5.74
CA LEU A 125 -26.58 -9.79 6.63
C LEU A 125 -28.10 -9.99 6.76
N GLU A 126 -28.77 -10.41 5.69
CA GLU A 126 -30.20 -10.78 5.70
C GLU A 126 -30.44 -12.04 6.55
N GLU A 127 -29.66 -13.09 6.33
CA GLU A 127 -29.76 -14.36 7.07
C GLU A 127 -29.48 -14.18 8.56
N GLU A 128 -28.52 -13.32 8.89
CA GLU A 128 -28.22 -12.91 10.25
C GLU A 128 -29.27 -11.96 10.85
N LYS A 129 -30.25 -11.50 10.06
CA LYS A 129 -31.35 -10.60 10.47
C LYS A 129 -30.89 -9.24 10.99
N VAL A 130 -29.75 -8.75 10.50
CA VAL A 130 -29.20 -7.43 10.87
C VAL A 130 -29.25 -6.42 9.73
N HIS A 131 -29.51 -6.87 8.49
CA HIS A 131 -29.53 -5.99 7.31
C HIS A 131 -30.40 -4.74 7.48
N GLN A 132 -31.62 -4.90 8.01
CA GLN A 132 -32.56 -3.77 8.21
C GLN A 132 -32.13 -2.77 9.29
N LYS A 133 -31.14 -3.13 10.12
CA LYS A 133 -30.57 -2.25 11.15
C LYS A 133 -29.39 -1.42 10.62
N LEU A 134 -28.95 -1.71 9.41
CA LEU A 134 -27.78 -1.11 8.79
C LEU A 134 -28.20 -0.14 7.68
N THR A 135 -27.56 1.03 7.67
CA THR A 135 -27.47 1.85 6.47
C THR A 135 -26.23 1.39 5.69
N VAL A 136 -26.45 0.73 4.55
CA VAL A 136 -25.37 0.20 3.71
C VAL A 136 -24.97 1.23 2.64
N GLY A 137 -23.67 1.36 2.42
CA GLY A 137 -23.08 2.20 1.38
C GLY A 137 -21.76 1.63 0.86
N GLU A 138 -21.16 2.33 -0.09
CA GLU A 138 -19.87 1.95 -0.68
C GLU A 138 -18.90 3.12 -0.59
N TYR A 139 -17.63 2.81 -0.33
CA TYR A 139 -16.53 3.76 -0.44
C TYR A 139 -15.61 3.26 -1.56
N PRO A 140 -15.71 3.83 -2.78
CA PRO A 140 -15.09 3.28 -3.99
C PRO A 140 -13.58 3.59 -4.08
N LEU A 141 -12.84 3.15 -3.07
CA LEU A 141 -11.39 3.24 -2.97
C LEU A 141 -10.74 2.08 -3.73
N TYR A 142 -10.36 2.36 -4.97
CA TYR A 142 -9.72 1.37 -5.85
C TYR A 142 -8.20 1.50 -5.80
N LEU A 143 -7.65 2.55 -6.41
CA LEU A 143 -6.21 2.77 -6.54
C LEU A 143 -5.72 3.75 -5.47
N VAL A 144 -4.69 3.35 -4.74
CA VAL A 144 -4.02 4.18 -3.73
C VAL A 144 -2.59 4.47 -4.19
N PRO A 145 -2.19 5.75 -4.31
CA PRO A 145 -0.80 6.10 -4.61
C PRO A 145 0.13 5.75 -3.45
N LEU A 146 0.96 4.73 -3.67
CA LEU A 146 2.02 4.31 -2.76
C LEU A 146 3.30 5.11 -2.98
N ASP A 147 3.52 5.60 -4.20
CA ASP A 147 4.64 6.48 -4.56
C ASP A 147 4.28 7.32 -5.81
N GLU A 148 5.22 8.14 -6.29
CA GLU A 148 5.08 9.00 -7.48
C GLU A 148 4.73 8.22 -8.76
N ASP A 149 5.09 6.95 -8.83
CA ASP A 149 4.95 6.07 -10.00
C ASP A 149 4.28 4.72 -9.67
N VAL A 150 3.78 4.56 -8.44
CA VAL A 150 3.16 3.30 -7.97
C VAL A 150 1.78 3.57 -7.40
N ILE A 151 0.77 2.93 -7.99
CA ILE A 151 -0.61 2.88 -7.49
C ILE A 151 -1.01 1.42 -7.27
N SER A 152 -1.67 1.13 -6.15
CA SER A 152 -2.01 -0.23 -5.74
C SER A 152 -3.46 -0.33 -5.26
N PHE A 153 -4.06 -1.51 -5.42
CA PHE A 153 -5.33 -1.85 -4.77
C PHE A 153 -5.15 -2.39 -3.34
N GLU A 154 -3.93 -2.81 -2.96
CA GLU A 154 -3.63 -3.46 -1.69
C GLU A 154 -4.55 -4.69 -1.41
N LEU A 155 -4.71 -5.55 -2.42
CA LEU A 155 -5.51 -6.78 -2.36
C LEU A 155 -4.63 -8.02 -2.22
N ASP A 156 -4.17 -8.30 -1.00
CA ASP A 156 -3.23 -9.38 -0.65
C ASP A 156 -3.59 -10.77 -1.24
N HIS A 157 -4.89 -11.09 -1.32
CA HIS A 157 -5.37 -12.42 -1.70
C HIS A 157 -5.92 -12.50 -3.13
N SER A 158 -5.84 -11.41 -3.90
CA SER A 158 -6.46 -11.33 -5.23
C SER A 158 -6.02 -12.43 -6.19
N LEU A 159 -4.76 -12.89 -6.10
CA LEU A 159 -4.25 -13.99 -6.92
C LEU A 159 -4.87 -15.34 -6.51
N GLN A 160 -4.94 -15.61 -5.21
CA GLN A 160 -5.56 -16.83 -4.67
C GLN A 160 -7.06 -16.86 -4.99
N GLU A 161 -7.76 -15.75 -4.75
CA GLU A 161 -9.18 -15.57 -5.04
C GLU A 161 -9.48 -15.88 -6.51
N CYS A 162 -8.71 -15.29 -7.44
CA CYS A 162 -8.87 -15.52 -8.87
C CYS A 162 -8.54 -16.95 -9.32
N LEU A 163 -7.38 -17.49 -8.92
CA LEU A 163 -6.86 -18.74 -9.49
C LEU A 163 -7.39 -20.00 -8.80
N ILE A 164 -7.71 -19.93 -7.51
CA ILE A 164 -8.08 -21.09 -6.69
C ILE A 164 -9.56 -21.07 -6.36
N GLU A 165 -10.09 -19.91 -5.96
CA GLU A 165 -11.46 -19.78 -5.43
C GLU A 165 -12.48 -19.42 -6.52
N GLY A 166 -12.00 -19.02 -7.70
CA GLY A 166 -12.83 -18.60 -8.83
C GLY A 166 -13.50 -17.22 -8.64
N ASP A 167 -13.10 -16.47 -7.61
CA ASP A 167 -13.57 -15.11 -7.40
C ASP A 167 -12.76 -14.13 -8.27
N THR A 168 -13.39 -13.66 -9.34
CA THR A 168 -12.79 -12.72 -10.30
C THR A 168 -13.17 -11.26 -10.03
N SER A 169 -13.64 -10.95 -8.81
CA SER A 169 -14.02 -9.59 -8.42
C SER A 169 -12.89 -8.59 -8.69
N SER A 170 -11.65 -8.93 -8.36
CA SER A 170 -10.48 -8.07 -8.58
C SER A 170 -10.28 -7.68 -10.06
N VAL A 171 -10.62 -8.56 -11.01
CA VAL A 171 -10.56 -8.29 -12.46
C VAL A 171 -11.53 -7.17 -12.85
N TRP A 172 -12.73 -7.17 -12.27
CA TRP A 172 -13.69 -6.08 -12.45
C TRP A 172 -13.19 -4.79 -11.79
N HIS A 173 -12.52 -4.89 -10.64
CA HIS A 173 -11.96 -3.72 -9.95
C HIS A 173 -10.88 -3.05 -10.80
N VAL A 174 -10.03 -3.82 -11.47
CA VAL A 174 -9.05 -3.33 -12.46
C VAL A 174 -9.75 -2.56 -13.57
N ALA A 175 -10.76 -3.14 -14.23
CA ALA A 175 -11.51 -2.47 -15.28
C ALA A 175 -12.15 -1.15 -14.79
N LYS A 176 -12.82 -1.17 -13.63
CA LYS A 176 -13.46 0.02 -13.06
C LYS A 176 -12.45 1.11 -12.68
N ALA A 177 -11.28 0.72 -12.20
CA ALA A 177 -10.24 1.67 -11.84
C ALA A 177 -9.61 2.32 -13.07
N ILE A 178 -9.36 1.56 -14.15
CA ILE A 178 -8.91 2.11 -15.42
C ILE A 178 -9.94 3.11 -15.95
N HIS A 179 -11.22 2.73 -15.93
CA HIS A 179 -12.28 3.64 -16.36
C HIS A 179 -12.37 4.91 -15.49
N LYS A 180 -12.11 4.81 -14.18
CA LYS A 180 -11.95 5.99 -13.30
C LYS A 180 -10.75 6.85 -13.69
N LEU A 181 -9.64 6.26 -14.11
CA LEU A 181 -8.50 7.02 -14.63
C LEU A 181 -8.87 7.74 -15.93
N GLU A 182 -9.70 7.14 -16.79
CA GLU A 182 -10.18 7.81 -18.01
C GLU A 182 -11.04 9.04 -17.69
N PHE A 183 -11.88 8.97 -16.66
CA PHE A 183 -12.62 10.13 -16.13
C PHE A 183 -11.76 11.17 -15.41
N ALA A 184 -10.49 10.90 -15.14
CA ALA A 184 -9.58 11.85 -14.51
C ALA A 184 -8.56 12.43 -15.51
N PHE A 185 -8.13 11.63 -16.49
CA PHE A 185 -6.96 11.89 -17.34
C PHE A 185 -7.24 11.73 -18.83
N GLY A 186 -8.51 11.54 -19.23
CA GLY A 186 -8.93 11.32 -20.61
C GLY A 186 -8.90 9.85 -21.02
N VAL A 187 -9.70 9.50 -22.04
CA VAL A 187 -9.86 8.12 -22.54
C VAL A 187 -8.52 7.58 -23.07
N ILE A 188 -8.15 6.38 -22.61
CA ILE A 188 -6.87 5.78 -22.96
C ILE A 188 -6.96 5.18 -24.37
N PRO A 189 -6.16 5.64 -25.35
CA PRO A 189 -6.35 5.23 -26.74
C PRO A 189 -5.89 3.81 -27.04
N ASN A 190 -4.99 3.24 -26.24
CA ASN A 190 -4.44 1.91 -26.47
C ASN A 190 -4.55 1.03 -25.23
N VAL A 191 -5.25 -0.09 -25.35
CA VAL A 191 -5.33 -1.15 -24.32
C VAL A 191 -4.67 -2.40 -24.88
N ARG A 192 -3.61 -2.88 -24.24
CA ARG A 192 -2.91 -4.13 -24.59
C ARG A 192 -3.05 -5.09 -23.42
N ALA A 193 -3.40 -6.35 -23.69
CA ALA A 193 -3.61 -7.34 -22.64
C ALA A 193 -2.89 -8.65 -22.96
N LYS A 194 -2.29 -9.27 -21.94
CA LYS A 194 -1.70 -10.60 -22.02
C LYS A 194 -2.08 -11.41 -20.78
N GLY A 195 -2.84 -12.48 -21.02
CA GLY A 195 -3.39 -13.37 -19.99
C GLY A 195 -4.91 -13.39 -19.99
N VAL A 196 -5.50 -14.40 -19.35
CA VAL A 196 -6.95 -14.62 -19.30
C VAL A 196 -7.68 -13.52 -18.52
N ALA A 197 -7.24 -13.21 -17.30
CA ALA A 197 -7.82 -12.16 -16.46
C ALA A 197 -7.59 -10.77 -17.08
N SER A 198 -6.43 -10.50 -17.65
CA SER A 198 -6.10 -9.24 -18.32
C SER A 198 -6.97 -9.00 -19.55
N THR A 199 -7.18 -10.04 -20.36
CA THR A 199 -8.11 -9.97 -21.50
C THR A 199 -9.52 -9.71 -21.01
N LYS A 200 -9.92 -10.36 -19.91
CA LYS A 200 -11.25 -10.16 -19.33
C LYS A 200 -11.45 -8.75 -18.77
N ALA A 201 -10.44 -8.17 -18.13
CA ALA A 201 -10.47 -6.79 -17.67
C ALA A 201 -10.63 -5.80 -18.83
N ALA A 202 -9.95 -6.04 -19.96
CA ALA A 202 -10.11 -5.22 -21.16
C ALA A 202 -11.52 -5.32 -21.77
N GLU A 203 -12.12 -6.52 -21.80
CA GLU A 203 -13.52 -6.70 -22.22
C GLU A 203 -14.49 -5.94 -21.31
N LEU A 204 -14.31 -6.05 -19.99
CA LEU A 204 -15.14 -5.36 -19.00
C LEU A 204 -15.01 -3.84 -19.13
N LEU A 205 -13.80 -3.33 -19.38
CA LEU A 205 -13.56 -1.92 -19.64
C LEU A 205 -14.33 -1.43 -20.87
N ASN A 206 -14.30 -2.19 -21.97
CA ASN A 206 -15.06 -1.85 -23.19
C ASN A 206 -16.57 -1.77 -22.91
N SER A 207 -17.12 -2.70 -22.13
CA SER A 207 -18.53 -2.65 -21.72
C SER A 207 -18.83 -1.42 -20.87
N MET A 208 -17.97 -1.10 -19.90
CA MET A 208 -18.14 0.10 -19.05
C MET A 208 -18.13 1.39 -19.88
N GLN A 209 -17.22 1.50 -20.85
CA GLN A 209 -17.16 2.66 -21.76
C GLN A 209 -18.40 2.81 -22.64
N GLN A 210 -19.07 1.71 -23.00
CA GLN A 210 -20.33 1.76 -23.74
C GLN A 210 -21.50 2.18 -22.86
N GLU A 211 -21.51 1.75 -21.60
CA GLU A 211 -22.58 2.05 -20.63
C GLU A 211 -22.45 3.47 -20.06
N ASP A 212 -21.23 3.92 -19.78
CA ASP A 212 -20.89 5.20 -19.15
C ASP A 212 -19.73 5.88 -19.90
N PRO A 213 -20.00 6.43 -21.10
CA PRO A 213 -18.96 7.01 -21.93
C PRO A 213 -18.37 8.27 -21.28
N VAL A 214 -17.04 8.37 -21.28
CA VAL A 214 -16.33 9.60 -20.86
C VAL A 214 -16.64 10.71 -21.86
N ASN A 215 -17.10 11.86 -21.37
CA ASN A 215 -17.41 13.00 -22.22
C ASN A 215 -16.12 13.61 -22.79
N MET A 216 -15.87 13.38 -24.08
CA MET A 216 -14.68 13.86 -24.78
C MET A 216 -14.64 15.38 -24.93
N ASP A 217 -15.78 16.06 -24.92
CA ASP A 217 -15.83 17.53 -25.07
C ASP A 217 -15.34 18.25 -23.81
N ASP A 218 -15.48 17.61 -22.64
CA ASP A 218 -15.01 18.12 -21.36
C ASP A 218 -13.56 17.69 -21.05
N MET A 219 -13.02 16.74 -21.83
CA MET A 219 -11.72 16.13 -21.58
C MET A 219 -10.68 16.57 -22.61
N GLY A 220 -9.54 17.04 -22.10
CA GLY A 220 -8.38 17.42 -22.93
C GLY A 220 -7.73 16.22 -23.62
N ILE A 221 -6.54 16.45 -24.18
CA ILE A 221 -5.72 15.38 -24.76
C ILE A 221 -5.44 14.34 -23.66
N PRO A 222 -5.67 13.03 -23.91
CA PRO A 222 -5.42 11.99 -22.92
C PRO A 222 -3.97 12.03 -22.42
N GLU A 223 -3.78 12.09 -21.10
CA GLU A 223 -2.44 12.11 -20.48
C GLU A 223 -1.80 10.70 -20.52
N ILE A 224 -2.63 9.66 -20.57
CA ILE A 224 -2.20 8.26 -20.64
C ILE A 224 -2.34 7.76 -22.08
N ASN A 225 -1.22 7.41 -22.71
CA ASN A 225 -1.22 6.92 -24.09
C ASN A 225 -1.60 5.43 -24.21
N THR A 226 -1.12 4.59 -23.31
CA THR A 226 -1.28 3.14 -23.40
C THR A 226 -1.38 2.53 -22.01
N VAL A 227 -2.34 1.62 -21.81
CA VAL A 227 -2.36 0.70 -20.67
C VAL A 227 -1.98 -0.71 -21.14
N ILE A 228 -1.07 -1.34 -20.41
CA ILE A 228 -0.65 -2.73 -20.64
C ILE A 228 -1.09 -3.56 -19.44
N LEU A 229 -1.99 -4.51 -19.67
CA LEU A 229 -2.51 -5.45 -18.68
C LEU A 229 -1.75 -6.76 -18.81
N LEU A 230 -1.09 -7.18 -17.73
CA LEU A 230 -0.32 -8.42 -17.65
C LEU A 230 -0.83 -9.25 -16.49
N ASP A 231 -1.23 -10.49 -16.77
CA ASP A 231 -1.55 -11.44 -15.72
C ASP A 231 -0.29 -11.98 -15.07
N ARG A 232 -0.31 -12.09 -13.74
CA ARG A 232 0.80 -12.71 -13.00
C ARG A 232 1.05 -14.15 -13.45
N GLU A 233 0.02 -14.88 -13.87
CA GLU A 233 0.13 -16.26 -14.38
C GLU A 233 1.02 -16.39 -15.63
N VAL A 234 1.17 -15.31 -16.41
CA VAL A 234 2.06 -15.30 -17.59
C VAL A 234 3.52 -15.50 -17.19
N ASP A 235 3.87 -15.19 -15.95
CA ASP A 235 5.20 -15.41 -15.39
C ASP A 235 5.08 -15.66 -13.88
N LEU A 236 4.95 -16.92 -13.47
CA LEU A 236 4.99 -17.29 -12.04
C LEU A 236 6.42 -17.47 -11.52
N VAL A 237 7.43 -17.40 -12.39
CA VAL A 237 8.83 -17.66 -12.02
C VAL A 237 9.42 -16.47 -11.28
N THR A 238 9.28 -15.26 -11.82
CA THR A 238 9.83 -14.04 -11.21
C THR A 238 9.50 -13.87 -9.71
N PRO A 239 8.24 -14.00 -9.24
CA PRO A 239 7.94 -13.85 -7.80
C PRO A 239 8.44 -15.00 -6.92
N MET A 240 8.93 -16.11 -7.49
CA MET A 240 9.52 -17.22 -6.73
C MET A 240 11.02 -17.06 -6.52
N CYS A 241 11.67 -16.18 -7.29
CA CYS A 241 13.07 -15.86 -7.15
C CYS A 241 13.29 -14.91 -5.97
N SER A 242 14.38 -15.11 -5.24
CA SER A 242 14.81 -14.18 -4.19
C SER A 242 15.15 -12.83 -4.80
N GLN A 243 14.51 -11.76 -4.32
CA GLN A 243 14.78 -10.41 -4.80
C GLN A 243 16.16 -9.92 -4.32
N LEU A 244 16.93 -9.26 -5.20
CA LEU A 244 18.32 -8.81 -4.92
C LEU A 244 18.54 -7.30 -5.02
N THR A 245 17.49 -6.53 -5.29
CA THR A 245 17.52 -5.07 -5.13
C THR A 245 17.47 -4.71 -3.65
N TYR A 246 17.79 -3.46 -3.31
CA TYR A 246 17.72 -3.03 -1.92
C TYR A 246 16.30 -3.04 -1.37
N GLU A 247 15.32 -2.50 -2.11
CA GLU A 247 13.91 -2.58 -1.72
C GLU A 247 13.39 -4.03 -1.71
N GLY A 248 13.78 -4.83 -2.69
CA GLY A 248 13.40 -6.24 -2.74
C GLY A 248 13.88 -7.04 -1.52
N LEU A 249 15.13 -6.84 -1.09
CA LEU A 249 15.65 -7.49 0.13
C LEU A 249 15.03 -6.93 1.42
N LEU A 250 14.66 -5.65 1.45
CA LEU A 250 13.88 -5.11 2.55
C LEU A 250 12.52 -5.79 2.63
N ASP A 251 11.86 -6.04 1.50
CA ASP A 251 10.57 -6.73 1.47
C ASP A 251 10.67 -8.21 1.86
N GLU A 252 11.62 -8.95 1.28
CA GLU A 252 11.87 -10.36 1.60
C GLU A 252 12.10 -10.60 3.09
N MET A 253 12.79 -9.67 3.77
CA MET A 253 13.21 -9.85 5.15
C MET A 253 12.32 -9.16 6.18
N LEU A 254 11.82 -7.96 5.86
CA LEU A 254 11.12 -7.09 6.80
C LEU A 254 9.66 -6.85 6.43
N GLN A 255 9.23 -7.29 5.25
CA GLN A 255 7.88 -7.16 4.71
C GLN A 255 7.41 -5.71 4.64
N ILE A 256 7.54 -5.11 3.46
CA ILE A 256 7.07 -3.75 3.21
C ILE A 256 5.54 -3.78 3.19
N ASN A 257 4.94 -3.02 4.09
CA ASN A 257 3.49 -2.87 4.19
C ASN A 257 3.14 -1.39 4.10
N ASN A 258 2.35 -1.03 3.08
CA ASN A 258 1.88 0.33 2.82
C ASN A 258 3.03 1.37 2.84
N GLY A 259 4.12 1.11 2.12
CA GLY A 259 5.28 2.02 2.01
C GLY A 259 6.11 2.16 3.29
N SER A 260 6.17 1.10 4.11
CA SER A 260 6.93 1.12 5.37
C SER A 260 7.28 -0.27 5.88
N VAL A 261 8.31 -0.34 6.73
CA VAL A 261 8.70 -1.56 7.48
C VAL A 261 8.62 -1.30 8.97
N GLU A 262 8.39 -2.34 9.76
CA GLU A 262 8.46 -2.29 11.22
C GLU A 262 9.69 -3.06 11.72
N VAL A 263 10.59 -2.35 12.40
CA VAL A 263 11.86 -2.89 12.90
C VAL A 263 12.01 -2.62 14.38
N ASP A 264 12.79 -3.43 15.09
CA ASP A 264 13.14 -3.14 16.47
C ASP A 264 13.96 -1.85 16.56
N ALA A 265 13.71 -1.05 17.61
CA ALA A 265 14.40 0.22 17.81
C ALA A 265 15.92 0.05 17.95
N SER A 266 16.38 -1.12 18.40
CA SER A 266 17.80 -1.49 18.46
C SER A 266 18.45 -1.54 17.08
N ILE A 267 17.72 -1.97 16.05
CA ILE A 267 18.20 -1.94 14.65
C ILE A 267 18.45 -0.49 14.23
N MET A 268 17.61 0.44 14.68
CA MET A 268 17.76 1.88 14.43
C MET A 268 18.77 2.58 15.36
N GLY A 269 19.53 1.83 16.15
CA GLY A 269 20.57 2.36 17.05
C GLY A 269 20.05 2.95 18.38
N ALA A 270 18.78 2.73 18.72
CA ALA A 270 18.21 3.20 19.99
C ALA A 270 18.35 2.15 21.12
N GLN A 271 18.64 2.61 22.34
CA GLN A 271 18.76 1.77 23.54
C GLN A 271 17.39 1.40 24.17
N GLN A 272 16.37 1.12 23.34
CA GLN A 272 15.03 0.73 23.80
C GLN A 272 14.69 -0.65 23.25
N ASP A 273 15.04 -1.69 24.01
CA ASP A 273 14.81 -3.06 23.58
C ASP A 273 13.30 -3.41 23.56
N GLY A 274 12.88 -4.18 22.56
CA GLY A 274 11.49 -4.63 22.38
C GLY A 274 10.48 -3.59 21.85
N LYS A 275 10.88 -2.34 21.60
CA LYS A 275 10.00 -1.34 20.98
C LYS A 275 10.15 -1.38 19.45
N LYS A 276 9.05 -1.62 18.75
CA LYS A 276 9.01 -1.50 17.28
C LYS A 276 8.94 -0.04 16.83
N VAL A 277 9.67 0.26 15.77
CA VAL A 277 9.72 1.55 15.08
C VAL A 277 9.28 1.34 13.64
N LYS A 278 8.30 2.14 13.22
CA LYS A 278 7.82 2.15 11.83
C LYS A 278 8.70 3.08 11.01
N VAL A 279 9.35 2.53 9.98
CA VAL A 279 10.25 3.24 9.08
C VAL A 279 9.55 3.44 7.73
N PRO A 280 9.28 4.70 7.31
CA PRO A 280 8.70 4.95 5.99
C PRO A 280 9.73 4.75 4.89
N LEU A 281 9.30 4.11 3.81
CA LEU A 281 10.05 3.76 2.61
C LEU A 281 9.27 4.24 1.39
N ASN A 282 9.63 5.42 0.87
CA ASN A 282 9.07 6.00 -0.36
C ASN A 282 10.00 7.10 -0.88
N SER A 283 9.71 7.62 -2.08
CA SER A 283 10.53 8.63 -2.77
C SER A 283 10.66 9.99 -2.06
N SER A 284 9.92 10.23 -0.96
CA SER A 284 10.11 11.44 -0.14
C SER A 284 11.48 11.47 0.53
N ASP A 285 12.09 10.31 0.80
CA ASP A 285 13.52 10.20 1.10
C ASP A 285 14.30 10.15 -0.23
N LYS A 286 15.11 11.19 -0.45
CA LYS A 286 15.91 11.34 -1.67
C LYS A 286 17.01 10.30 -1.79
N LEU A 287 17.64 9.92 -0.67
CA LEU A 287 18.61 8.84 -0.66
C LEU A 287 17.92 7.51 -0.99
N TYR A 288 16.76 7.23 -0.39
CA TYR A 288 16.04 5.98 -0.66
C TYR A 288 15.65 5.88 -2.13
N LYS A 289 15.12 6.97 -2.72
CA LYS A 289 14.84 7.06 -4.16
C LYS A 289 16.04 6.72 -5.04
N GLU A 290 17.25 7.12 -4.63
CA GLU A 290 18.49 6.85 -5.36
C GLU A 290 18.94 5.39 -5.26
N ILE A 291 18.70 4.72 -4.13
CA ILE A 291 19.29 3.40 -3.83
C ILE A 291 18.31 2.22 -3.88
N ARG A 292 16.99 2.46 -3.82
CA ARG A 292 15.97 1.39 -3.69
C ARG A 292 16.01 0.35 -4.80
N ASP A 293 16.26 0.80 -6.03
CA ASP A 293 16.23 0.00 -7.25
C ASP A 293 17.60 -0.61 -7.59
N LEU A 294 18.65 -0.25 -6.85
CA LEU A 294 19.99 -0.78 -7.09
C LEU A 294 20.13 -2.19 -6.51
N ASN A 295 20.99 -2.99 -7.13
CA ASN A 295 21.46 -4.23 -6.52
C ASN A 295 22.10 -3.94 -5.16
N PHE A 296 21.79 -4.76 -4.16
CA PHE A 296 22.18 -4.49 -2.78
C PHE A 296 23.70 -4.38 -2.57
N GLU A 297 24.51 -5.09 -3.35
CA GLU A 297 25.98 -4.97 -3.27
C GLU A 297 26.46 -3.55 -3.63
N VAL A 298 25.80 -2.92 -4.60
CA VAL A 298 26.08 -1.54 -5.01
C VAL A 298 25.66 -0.55 -3.92
N VAL A 299 24.51 -0.79 -3.28
CA VAL A 299 24.02 0.08 -2.19
C VAL A 299 25.01 0.17 -1.03
N VAL A 300 25.64 -0.94 -0.65
CA VAL A 300 26.66 -0.94 0.41
C VAL A 300 27.84 -0.02 0.04
N GLN A 301 28.23 0.03 -1.24
CA GLN A 301 29.28 0.92 -1.71
C GLN A 301 28.84 2.39 -1.69
N VAL A 302 27.64 2.69 -2.18
CA VAL A 302 27.07 4.05 -2.20
C VAL A 302 26.97 4.61 -0.77
N LEU A 303 26.46 3.82 0.18
CA LEU A 303 26.34 4.23 1.58
C LEU A 303 27.71 4.50 2.23
N ARG A 304 28.72 3.65 1.96
CA ARG A 304 30.10 3.88 2.44
C ARG A 304 30.70 5.16 1.88
N GLN A 305 30.51 5.43 0.59
CA GLN A 305 31.01 6.64 -0.07
C GLN A 305 30.36 7.89 0.52
N LYS A 306 29.03 7.92 0.68
CA LYS A 306 28.31 9.06 1.28
C LYS A 306 28.71 9.28 2.74
N ALA A 307 28.87 8.21 3.53
CA ALA A 307 29.33 8.31 4.92
C ALA A 307 30.76 8.88 5.02
N THR A 308 31.66 8.42 4.15
CA THR A 308 33.05 8.91 4.09
C THR A 308 33.12 10.37 3.68
N SER A 309 32.34 10.76 2.67
CA SER A 309 32.25 12.16 2.21
C SER A 309 31.82 13.08 3.35
N ILE A 310 30.81 12.71 4.13
CA ILE A 310 30.33 13.53 5.26
C ILE A 310 31.40 13.68 6.34
N GLN A 311 32.16 12.62 6.62
CA GLN A 311 33.26 12.70 7.58
C GLN A 311 34.37 13.64 7.10
N GLN A 312 34.70 13.62 5.81
CA GLN A 312 35.67 14.54 5.21
C GLN A 312 35.18 15.99 5.27
N ASP A 313 33.92 16.24 4.87
CA ASP A 313 33.30 17.57 4.95
C ASP A 313 33.34 18.12 6.38
N TYR A 314 33.06 17.28 7.38
CA TYR A 314 33.09 17.67 8.79
C TYR A 314 34.52 18.01 9.28
N ALA A 315 35.53 17.29 8.80
CA ALA A 315 36.94 17.57 9.10
C ALA A 315 37.43 18.87 8.45
N GLU A 316 36.98 19.16 7.22
CA GLU A 316 37.32 20.38 6.48
C GLU A 316 36.70 21.63 7.12
N VAL A 317 35.43 21.56 7.53
CA VAL A 317 34.76 22.65 8.27
C VAL A 317 35.43 22.94 9.61
N LYS A 318 35.91 21.91 10.32
CA LYS A 318 36.61 22.11 11.60
C LYS A 318 38.03 22.66 11.44
N SER A 319 38.70 22.38 10.33
CA SER A 319 40.09 22.78 10.10
C SER A 319 40.22 24.16 9.45
N THR A 320 39.18 24.64 8.76
CA THR A 320 39.24 25.87 7.96
C THR A 320 38.40 27.00 8.57
N ASN A 321 39.05 27.96 9.25
CA ASN A 321 38.39 29.13 9.86
C ASN A 321 37.87 30.19 8.84
N THR A 322 37.97 29.93 7.53
CA THR A 322 37.70 30.89 6.45
C THR A 322 36.83 30.29 5.34
N GLN A 323 35.70 29.68 5.70
CA GLN A 323 34.77 29.15 4.71
C GLN A 323 33.85 30.24 4.15
N SER A 324 33.55 30.15 2.85
CA SER A 324 32.60 31.05 2.22
C SER A 324 31.16 30.77 2.69
N VAL A 325 30.28 31.77 2.64
CA VAL A 325 28.86 31.61 3.00
C VAL A 325 28.17 30.56 2.12
N SER A 326 28.65 30.38 0.88
CA SER A 326 28.13 29.35 -0.03
C SER A 326 28.52 27.94 0.41
N GLU A 327 29.79 27.72 0.78
CA GLU A 327 30.27 26.43 1.30
C GLU A 327 29.55 26.02 2.58
N LEU A 328 29.33 26.96 3.50
CA LEU A 328 28.56 26.73 4.73
C LEU A 328 27.11 26.32 4.41
N LYS A 329 26.48 26.94 3.41
CA LYS A 329 25.12 26.59 2.98
C LYS A 329 25.04 25.17 2.44
N ASP A 330 26.00 24.75 1.63
CA ASP A 330 26.02 23.40 1.06
C ASP A 330 26.40 22.33 2.09
N PHE A 331 27.27 22.66 3.05
CA PHE A 331 27.53 21.79 4.21
C PHE A 331 26.27 21.58 5.06
N VAL A 332 25.53 22.64 5.39
CA VAL A 332 24.27 22.54 6.16
C VAL A 332 23.25 21.66 5.43
N LYS A 333 23.12 21.76 4.11
CA LYS A 333 22.25 20.87 3.32
C LYS A 333 22.64 19.41 3.47
N ARG A 334 23.95 19.08 3.46
CA ARG A 334 24.45 17.71 3.63
C ARG A 334 24.24 17.17 5.04
N LEU A 335 24.27 18.02 6.07
CA LEU A 335 23.91 17.62 7.44
C LEU A 335 22.43 17.25 7.57
N HIS A 336 21.53 17.89 6.81
CA HIS A 336 20.11 17.55 6.85
C HIS A 336 19.80 16.15 6.29
N SER A 337 20.64 15.57 5.42
CA SER A 337 20.48 14.20 4.91
C SER A 337 21.12 13.13 5.81
N LEU A 338 21.80 13.53 6.89
CA LEU A 338 22.46 12.60 7.82
C LEU A 338 21.49 11.60 8.49
N PRO A 339 20.27 11.98 8.90
CA PRO A 339 19.29 11.03 9.43
C PRO A 339 18.89 9.95 8.42
N GLU A 340 18.71 10.31 7.14
CA GLU A 340 18.38 9.38 6.05
C GLU A 340 19.52 8.38 5.82
N ILE A 341 20.76 8.87 5.77
CA ILE A 341 21.96 8.04 5.63
C ILE A 341 22.10 7.08 6.81
N ALA A 342 21.99 7.57 8.05
CA ALA A 342 22.10 6.74 9.24
C ALA A 342 21.05 5.61 9.25
N ARG A 343 19.80 5.95 8.89
CA ARG A 343 18.71 4.98 8.75
C ARG A 343 19.04 3.88 7.74
N HIS A 344 19.48 4.25 6.54
CA HIS A 344 19.78 3.27 5.50
C HIS A 344 21.06 2.47 5.78
N VAL A 345 22.03 3.03 6.50
CA VAL A 345 23.18 2.27 7.03
C VAL A 345 22.73 1.20 8.02
N HIS A 346 21.87 1.56 8.98
CA HIS A 346 21.31 0.60 9.94
C HIS A 346 20.52 -0.53 9.26
N LEU A 347 19.63 -0.18 8.32
CA LEU A 347 18.89 -1.17 7.54
C LEU A 347 19.83 -2.08 6.73
N ALA A 348 20.80 -1.51 6.02
CA ALA A 348 21.76 -2.29 5.23
C ALA A 348 22.62 -3.23 6.10
N GLN A 349 23.05 -2.79 7.29
CA GLN A 349 23.74 -3.64 8.25
C GLN A 349 22.86 -4.81 8.70
N HIS A 350 21.57 -4.55 8.95
CA HIS A 350 20.62 -5.60 9.31
C HIS A 350 20.43 -6.61 8.16
N LEU A 351 20.24 -6.15 6.93
CA LEU A 351 20.16 -7.02 5.75
C LEU A 351 21.44 -7.87 5.57
N GLN A 352 22.61 -7.28 5.79
CA GLN A 352 23.89 -7.98 5.67
C GLN A 352 24.03 -9.15 6.66
N SER A 353 23.39 -9.07 7.83
CA SER A 353 23.35 -10.17 8.79
C SER A 353 22.61 -11.41 8.28
N PHE A 354 21.75 -11.25 7.27
CA PHE A 354 21.00 -12.32 6.63
C PHE A 354 21.62 -12.75 5.31
N THR A 355 21.97 -11.79 4.45
CA THR A 355 22.54 -12.09 3.13
C THR A 355 23.94 -12.71 3.23
N GLY A 356 24.65 -12.51 4.34
CA GLY A 356 25.94 -13.18 4.62
C GLY A 356 25.82 -14.62 5.14
N LYS A 357 24.62 -15.16 5.31
CA LYS A 357 24.44 -16.54 5.81
C LYS A 357 24.72 -17.55 4.69
N PRO A 358 25.44 -18.67 4.97
CA PRO A 358 25.66 -19.73 3.98
C PRO A 358 24.36 -20.30 3.39
N SER A 359 23.29 -20.34 4.17
CA SER A 359 21.97 -20.79 3.71
C SER A 359 21.36 -19.87 2.65
N PHE A 360 21.63 -18.56 2.72
CA PHE A 360 21.15 -17.60 1.73
C PHE A 360 21.89 -17.79 0.40
N HIS A 361 23.22 -17.91 0.46
CA HIS A 361 24.04 -18.21 -0.73
C HIS A 361 23.64 -19.54 -1.38
N ALA A 362 23.49 -20.60 -0.59
CA ALA A 362 23.07 -21.91 -1.11
C ALA A 362 21.69 -21.85 -1.79
N ARG A 363 20.74 -21.05 -1.27
CA ARG A 363 19.44 -20.82 -1.91
C ARG A 363 19.60 -20.12 -3.26
N LEU A 364 20.40 -19.05 -3.33
CA LEU A 364 20.65 -18.34 -4.58
C LEU A 364 21.33 -19.22 -5.63
N ASP A 365 22.29 -20.05 -5.23
CA ASP A 365 22.98 -20.98 -6.13
C ASP A 365 21.98 -21.98 -6.75
N ILE A 366 21.04 -22.50 -5.96
CA ILE A 366 19.96 -23.38 -6.43
C ILE A 366 19.03 -22.63 -7.39
N GLU A 367 18.56 -21.45 -7.02
CA GLU A 367 17.68 -20.63 -7.86
C GLU A 367 18.34 -20.31 -9.21
N GLN A 368 19.60 -19.90 -9.22
CA GLN A 368 20.36 -19.64 -10.44
C GLN A 368 20.53 -20.90 -11.30
N THR A 369 20.87 -22.04 -10.69
CA THR A 369 21.01 -23.31 -11.42
C THR A 369 19.72 -23.69 -12.13
N ILE A 370 18.57 -23.53 -11.45
CA ILE A 370 17.24 -23.80 -12.02
C ILE A 370 16.94 -22.85 -13.19
N LEU A 371 17.19 -21.56 -13.01
CA LEU A 371 16.90 -20.53 -14.02
C LEU A 371 17.80 -20.66 -15.25
N GLU A 372 19.06 -21.03 -15.07
CA GLU A 372 20.03 -21.25 -16.16
C GLU A 372 19.81 -22.57 -16.90
N VAL A 373 18.86 -23.40 -16.45
CA VAL A 373 18.54 -24.72 -17.05
C VAL A 373 19.78 -25.64 -17.04
N GLN A 374 20.70 -25.43 -16.09
CA GLN A 374 21.86 -26.30 -15.93
C GLN A 374 21.44 -27.56 -15.18
N ASN A 375 21.77 -28.74 -15.72
CA ASN A 375 21.61 -30.05 -15.09
C ASN A 375 20.16 -30.57 -14.88
N PHE A 376 19.33 -30.57 -15.92
CA PHE A 376 18.02 -31.26 -15.89
C PHE A 376 18.12 -32.76 -15.50
N GLU A 377 19.23 -33.43 -15.83
CA GLU A 377 19.47 -34.84 -15.51
C GLU A 377 19.66 -35.13 -14.00
N ILE A 378 19.95 -34.11 -13.18
CA ILE A 378 20.14 -34.30 -11.72
C ILE A 378 18.81 -34.23 -10.96
N PHE A 379 17.81 -33.51 -11.51
CA PHE A 379 16.52 -33.28 -10.82
C PHE A 379 15.44 -34.30 -11.18
N ILE A 380 15.60 -35.01 -12.29
CA ILE A 380 14.75 -36.13 -12.69
C ILE A 380 15.54 -37.41 -12.37
N GLY A 381 15.50 -37.84 -11.12
CA GLY A 381 16.06 -39.14 -10.74
C GLY A 381 15.39 -40.25 -11.55
N GLU A 382 16.21 -41.22 -12.01
CA GLU A 382 15.74 -42.49 -12.57
C GLU A 382 14.78 -43.25 -11.63
#